data_AF-A0A3E0H8C6-F1
#
_entry.id   AF-A0A3E0H8C6-F1
#
_cell.length_a   1.000
_cell.length_b   1.000
_cell.length_c   1.000
_cell.angle_alpha   90.00
_cell.angle_beta   90.00
_cell.angle_gamma   90.00
#
_symmetry.space_group_name_H-M   'P 1'
#
loop_
_entity.id
_entity.type
_entity.pdbx_description
1 polymer ?
#
loop_
_entity_poly.entity_id
_entity_poly.type
_entity_poly.pdbx_seq_one_letter_code
_entity_poly.pdbx_strand_id
1 'polypeptide(L)'
;MSGDFLQPVRDFLGVATTDAWVQAAVADVPTLLQDHANCEKKAASTAMNMLFRYNDREQLQTELTQLAREELLHYEQVRVLMAKRGISYKPLSASRYANGLRQHVRTYEPAHLVDLMIIGAFVEARSCERFAAVAAHLDDELKRFYTFLLRSEARHFTHYLGLAERYSDEPIGERVAFFREVEAALIDQPDTEMRFHSGVPIPQVAA
;
A
#
# COMPACT_ATOMS: atom_id res chain seq x y z
N MET A 1 11.35 -20.81 11.89
CA MET A 1 10.19 -20.35 12.69
C MET A 1 9.63 -19.11 12.00
N SER A 2 8.74 -19.27 11.03
CA SER A 2 8.03 -18.14 10.43
C SER A 2 6.92 -17.75 11.39
N GLY A 3 7.16 -16.76 12.25
CA GLY A 3 6.06 -16.11 12.96
C GLY A 3 5.08 -15.57 11.92
N ASP A 4 3.80 -15.86 12.09
CA ASP A 4 2.75 -15.46 11.15
C ASP A 4 2.53 -13.94 11.24
N PHE A 5 3.40 -13.17 10.58
CA PHE A 5 3.31 -11.70 10.49
C PHE A 5 2.14 -11.24 9.62
N LEU A 6 1.46 -12.15 8.91
CA LEU A 6 0.27 -11.84 8.12
C LEU A 6 -1.00 -11.83 8.96
N GLN A 7 -1.06 -12.57 10.08
CA GLN A 7 -2.27 -12.60 10.90
C GLN A 7 -2.64 -11.20 11.45
N PRO A 8 -1.72 -10.39 12.01
CA PRO A 8 -2.04 -9.02 12.42
C PRO A 8 -2.50 -8.12 11.27
N VAL A 9 -1.94 -8.31 10.07
CA VAL A 9 -2.34 -7.58 8.87
C VAL A 9 -3.78 -7.93 8.49
N ARG A 10 -4.11 -9.23 8.50
CA ARG A 10 -5.47 -9.72 8.18
C ARG A 10 -6.50 -9.26 9.22
N ASP A 11 -6.13 -9.24 10.50
CA ASP A 11 -7.02 -8.76 11.57
C ASP A 11 -7.22 -7.23 11.51
N PHE A 12 -6.26 -6.50 10.94
CA PHE A 12 -6.32 -5.06 10.76
C PHE A 12 -7.24 -4.64 9.60
N LEU A 13 -7.20 -5.37 8.49
CA LEU A 13 -7.99 -5.09 7.28
C LEU A 13 -9.45 -5.52 7.45
N GLY A 14 -10.37 -4.84 6.73
CA GLY A 14 -11.81 -5.14 6.81
C GLY A 14 -12.25 -6.29 5.92
N VAL A 15 -11.55 -6.52 4.81
CA VAL A 15 -11.89 -7.50 3.76
C VAL A 15 -10.61 -8.11 3.17
N ALA A 16 -10.68 -9.36 2.72
CA ALA A 16 -9.58 -10.01 2.00
C ALA A 16 -9.55 -9.55 0.54
N THR A 17 -8.39 -9.65 -0.11
CA THR A 17 -8.31 -9.47 -1.56
C THR A 17 -9.14 -10.53 -2.28
N THR A 18 -9.95 -10.11 -3.25
CA THR A 18 -10.83 -11.01 -4.00
C THR A 18 -10.07 -11.82 -5.05
N ASP A 19 -10.53 -13.04 -5.32
CA ASP A 19 -9.99 -13.89 -6.40
C ASP A 19 -10.07 -13.19 -7.76
N ALA A 20 -11.12 -12.40 -8.00
CA ALA A 20 -11.28 -11.64 -9.23
C ALA A 20 -10.15 -10.60 -9.42
N TRP A 21 -9.72 -9.92 -8.35
CA TRP A 21 -8.56 -9.04 -8.41
C TRP A 21 -7.27 -9.83 -8.68
N VAL A 22 -7.08 -10.97 -8.01
CA VAL A 22 -5.89 -11.84 -8.23
C VAL A 22 -5.82 -12.31 -9.69
N GLN A 23 -6.94 -12.78 -10.25
CA GLN A 23 -7.03 -13.21 -11.64
C GLN A 23 -6.69 -12.07 -12.61
N ALA A 24 -7.23 -10.86 -12.38
CA ALA A 24 -6.91 -9.69 -13.19
C ALA A 24 -5.43 -9.28 -13.10
N ALA A 25 -4.84 -9.32 -11.90
CA ALA A 25 -3.44 -9.01 -11.68
C ALA A 25 -2.49 -10.00 -12.37
N VAL A 26 -2.81 -11.30 -12.32
CA VAL A 26 -2.02 -12.36 -12.98
C VAL A 26 -2.18 -12.31 -14.50
N ALA A 27 -3.35 -11.89 -15.01
CA ALA A 27 -3.59 -11.74 -16.45
C ALA A 27 -2.78 -10.60 -17.09
N ASP A 28 -2.41 -9.56 -16.33
CA ASP A 28 -1.65 -8.40 -16.83
C ASP A 28 -0.49 -8.03 -15.88
N VAL A 29 0.48 -8.95 -15.75
CA VAL A 29 1.72 -8.76 -14.98
C VAL A 29 2.50 -7.48 -15.36
N PRO A 30 2.59 -7.07 -16.64
CA PRO A 30 3.23 -5.81 -17.00
C PRO A 30 2.61 -4.58 -16.30
N THR A 31 1.27 -4.47 -16.29
CA THR A 31 0.59 -3.39 -15.58
C THR A 31 0.75 -3.51 -14.07
N LEU A 32 0.69 -4.72 -13.52
CA LEU A 32 0.89 -4.98 -12.09
C LEU A 32 2.25 -4.48 -11.61
N LEU A 33 3.34 -4.91 -12.26
CA LEU A 33 4.70 -4.52 -11.89
C LEU A 33 4.94 -3.03 -12.08
N GLN A 34 4.41 -2.45 -13.15
CA GLN A 34 4.60 -1.04 -13.38
C GLN A 34 3.85 -0.19 -12.34
N ASP A 35 2.61 -0.53 -12.00
CA ASP A 35 1.87 0.20 -10.99
C ASP A 35 2.44 -0.03 -9.58
N HIS A 36 2.96 -1.24 -9.29
CA HIS A 36 3.74 -1.51 -8.08
C HIS A 36 4.94 -0.55 -7.99
N ALA A 37 5.78 -0.44 -9.03
CA ALA A 37 6.88 0.52 -9.03
C ALA A 37 6.40 1.97 -8.82
N ASN A 38 5.24 2.34 -9.37
CA ASN A 38 4.66 3.66 -9.11
C ASN A 38 4.24 3.82 -7.64
N CYS A 39 3.71 2.79 -7.01
CA CYS A 39 3.35 2.78 -5.59
C CYS A 39 4.58 3.02 -4.71
N GLU A 40 5.69 2.32 -4.91
CA GLU A 40 6.91 2.53 -4.11
C GLU A 40 7.43 3.96 -4.23
N LYS A 41 7.47 4.49 -5.46
CA LYS A 41 7.86 5.87 -5.70
C LYS A 41 6.91 6.88 -5.04
N LYS A 42 5.59 6.59 -5.02
CA LYS A 42 4.57 7.43 -4.35
C LYS A 42 4.67 7.34 -2.83
N ALA A 43 5.00 6.18 -2.26
CA ALA A 43 5.22 5.97 -0.84
C ALA A 43 6.42 6.79 -0.37
N ALA A 44 7.57 6.67 -1.06
CA ALA A 44 8.75 7.50 -0.82
C ALA A 44 8.43 9.00 -0.93
N SER A 45 7.71 9.41 -1.99
CA SER A 45 7.34 10.82 -2.20
C SER A 45 6.41 11.35 -1.09
N THR A 46 5.49 10.51 -0.60
CA THR A 46 4.60 10.85 0.51
C THR A 46 5.38 11.05 1.79
N ALA A 47 6.30 10.13 2.11
CA ALA A 47 7.18 10.25 3.27
C ALA A 47 8.02 11.54 3.18
N MET A 48 8.61 11.83 2.02
CA MET A 48 9.37 13.08 1.81
C MET A 48 8.51 14.34 2.04
N ASN A 49 7.28 14.38 1.54
CA ASN A 49 6.37 15.50 1.76
C ASN A 49 6.05 15.70 3.26
N MET A 50 5.92 14.60 4.01
CA MET A 50 5.71 14.65 5.46
C MET A 50 6.95 15.13 6.22
N LEU A 51 8.15 14.75 5.78
CA LEU A 51 9.42 15.26 6.34
C LEU A 51 9.49 16.80 6.23
N PHE A 52 9.09 17.38 5.10
CA PHE A 52 9.07 18.84 4.96
C PHE A 52 8.00 19.51 5.82
N ARG A 53 6.81 18.89 5.91
CA ARG A 53 5.66 19.48 6.64
C ARG A 53 5.84 19.45 8.15
N TYR A 54 6.38 18.37 8.71
CA TYR A 54 6.46 18.11 10.15
C TYR A 54 7.92 18.10 10.63
N ASN A 55 8.65 19.18 10.31
CA ASN A 55 10.10 19.30 10.57
C ASN A 55 10.48 19.41 12.05
N ASP A 56 9.50 19.69 12.92
CA ASP A 56 9.64 19.81 14.37
C ASP A 56 9.47 18.48 15.12
N ARG A 57 9.19 17.38 14.41
CA ARG A 57 8.90 16.06 14.98
C ARG A 57 10.05 15.09 14.78
N GLU A 58 11.07 15.12 15.63
CA GLU A 58 12.32 14.34 15.45
C GLU A 58 12.12 12.84 15.20
N GLN A 59 11.18 12.21 15.91
CA GLN A 59 10.91 10.79 15.73
C GLN A 59 10.29 10.49 14.35
N LEU A 60 9.28 11.28 13.95
CA LEU A 60 8.69 11.20 12.61
C LEU A 60 9.76 11.43 11.52
N GLN A 61 10.66 12.39 11.73
CA GLN A 61 11.78 12.65 10.80
C GLN A 61 12.66 11.40 10.61
N THR A 62 13.01 10.75 11.72
CA THR A 62 13.86 9.55 11.71
C THR A 62 13.17 8.38 11.01
N GLU A 63 11.93 8.09 11.38
CA GLU A 63 11.19 6.93 10.87
C GLU A 63 10.83 7.08 9.38
N LEU A 64 10.34 8.26 8.97
CA LEU A 64 9.99 8.50 7.57
C LEU A 64 11.20 8.59 6.64
N THR A 65 12.36 9.04 7.13
CA THR A 65 13.60 9.01 6.35
C THR A 65 14.05 7.57 6.06
N GLN A 66 13.93 6.68 7.05
CA GLN A 66 14.24 5.26 6.86
C GLN A 66 13.26 4.61 5.88
N LEU A 67 11.96 4.87 6.05
CA LEU A 67 10.92 4.37 5.15
C LEU A 67 11.16 4.84 3.72
N ALA A 68 11.37 6.14 3.49
CA ALA A 68 11.58 6.68 2.15
C ALA A 68 12.77 6.04 1.42
N ARG A 69 13.85 5.73 2.16
CA ARG A 69 15.01 5.03 1.59
C ARG A 69 14.69 3.59 1.22
N GLU A 70 13.95 2.87 2.08
CA GLU A 70 13.54 1.50 1.84
C GLU A 70 12.60 1.39 0.63
N GLU A 71 11.64 2.30 0.49
CA GLU A 71 10.75 2.32 -0.67
C GLU A 71 11.46 2.64 -1.99
N LEU A 72 12.48 3.49 -1.95
CA LEU A 72 13.30 3.73 -3.14
C LEU A 72 14.12 2.48 -3.52
N LEU A 73 14.56 1.68 -2.55
CA LEU A 73 15.20 0.39 -2.83
C LEU A 73 14.20 -0.62 -3.42
N HIS A 74 12.98 -0.70 -2.91
CA HIS A 74 11.92 -1.53 -3.50
C HIS A 74 11.62 -1.09 -4.94
N TYR A 75 11.47 0.22 -5.17
CA TYR A 75 11.29 0.79 -6.50
C TYR A 75 12.38 0.34 -7.48
N GLU A 76 13.66 0.44 -7.09
CA GLU A 76 14.79 -0.01 -7.91
C GLU A 76 14.71 -1.51 -8.21
N GLN A 77 14.36 -2.35 -7.24
CA GLN A 77 14.20 -3.78 -7.41
C GLN A 77 13.10 -4.13 -8.42
N VAL A 78 11.92 -3.48 -8.32
CA VAL A 78 10.83 -3.66 -9.28
C VAL A 78 11.26 -3.21 -10.67
N ARG A 79 11.99 -2.08 -10.78
CA ARG A 79 12.53 -1.57 -12.04
C ARG A 79 13.49 -2.56 -12.71
N VAL A 80 14.32 -3.25 -11.94
CA VAL A 80 15.21 -4.31 -12.44
C VAL A 80 14.40 -5.49 -12.98
N LEU A 81 13.36 -5.93 -12.26
CA LEU A 81 12.47 -7.00 -12.72
C LEU A 81 11.73 -6.63 -14.00
N MET A 82 11.21 -5.40 -14.08
CA MET A 82 10.58 -4.88 -15.31
C MET A 82 11.57 -4.91 -16.49
N ALA A 83 12.80 -4.46 -16.29
CA ALA A 83 13.82 -4.43 -17.34
C ALA A 83 14.17 -5.85 -17.84
N LYS A 84 14.38 -6.80 -16.92
CA LYS A 84 14.63 -8.22 -17.26
C LYS A 84 13.51 -8.84 -18.10
N ARG A 85 12.28 -8.35 -17.94
CA ARG A 85 11.08 -8.86 -18.61
C ARG A 85 10.69 -8.05 -19.86
N GLY A 86 11.51 -7.09 -20.28
CA GLY A 86 11.21 -6.23 -21.42
C GLY A 86 9.98 -5.33 -21.22
N ILE A 87 9.59 -5.05 -19.98
CA ILE A 87 8.43 -4.21 -19.66
C ILE A 87 8.85 -2.74 -19.76
N SER A 88 8.41 -2.09 -20.83
CA SER A 88 8.58 -0.65 -21.03
C SER A 88 7.61 0.16 -20.19
N TYR A 89 8.06 1.32 -19.73
CA TYR A 89 7.21 2.23 -18.95
C TYR A 89 6.16 2.91 -19.84
N LYS A 90 4.90 2.84 -19.44
CA LYS A 90 3.77 3.54 -20.10
C LYS A 90 3.08 4.52 -19.14
N PRO A 91 2.46 5.61 -19.60
CA PRO A 91 1.61 6.39 -18.70
C PRO A 91 0.49 5.52 -18.12
N LEU A 92 0.43 5.43 -16.78
CA LEU A 92 -0.67 4.80 -16.04
C LEU A 92 -1.32 5.85 -15.14
N SER A 93 -2.64 5.95 -15.18
CA SER A 93 -3.42 6.73 -14.21
C SER A 93 -3.24 6.15 -12.81
N ALA A 94 -3.34 7.00 -11.79
CA ALA A 94 -3.34 6.53 -10.41
C ALA A 94 -4.66 5.85 -10.06
N SER A 95 -4.61 4.77 -9.26
CA SER A 95 -5.80 4.18 -8.64
C SER A 95 -6.57 5.22 -7.82
N ARG A 96 -7.90 5.08 -7.75
CA ARG A 96 -8.77 5.86 -6.85
C ARG A 96 -8.46 5.65 -5.37
N TYR A 97 -7.82 4.54 -4.99
CA TYR A 97 -7.65 4.09 -3.60
C TYR A 97 -7.08 5.15 -2.65
N ALA A 98 -5.84 5.58 -2.88
CA ALA A 98 -5.18 6.53 -1.98
C ALA A 98 -5.91 7.88 -1.91
N ASN A 99 -6.49 8.32 -3.02
CA ASN A 99 -7.28 9.54 -3.06
C ASN A 99 -8.62 9.38 -2.31
N GLY A 100 -9.28 8.23 -2.44
CA GLY A 100 -10.51 7.89 -1.72
C GLY A 100 -10.31 7.95 -0.21
N LEU A 101 -9.21 7.39 0.29
CA LEU A 101 -8.85 7.50 1.72
C LEU A 101 -8.56 8.97 2.11
N ARG A 102 -7.79 9.70 1.29
CA ARG A 102 -7.40 11.09 1.58
C ARG A 102 -8.58 12.07 1.64
N GLN A 103 -9.70 11.78 0.99
CA GLN A 103 -10.91 12.62 1.06
C GLN A 103 -11.47 12.76 2.47
N HIS A 104 -11.15 11.82 3.37
CA HIS A 104 -11.66 11.83 4.74
C HIS A 104 -10.69 12.43 5.75
N VAL A 105 -9.51 12.89 5.34
CA VAL A 105 -8.49 13.44 6.24
C VAL A 105 -8.99 14.74 6.87
N ARG A 106 -8.92 14.82 8.20
CA ARG A 106 -9.25 16.02 8.98
C ARG A 106 -8.28 17.15 8.65
N THR A 107 -8.75 18.39 8.66
CA THR A 107 -7.96 19.56 8.21
C THR A 107 -7.20 20.28 9.31
N TYR A 108 -7.41 19.91 10.58
CA TYR A 108 -6.79 20.53 11.76
C TYR A 108 -5.77 19.60 12.40
N GLU A 109 -4.75 20.18 13.04
CA GLU A 109 -3.70 19.42 13.74
C GLU A 109 -4.09 19.18 15.21
N PRO A 110 -3.64 18.08 15.84
CA PRO A 110 -2.79 17.01 15.30
C PRO A 110 -3.57 15.93 14.51
N ALA A 111 -4.89 16.04 14.44
CA ALA A 111 -5.78 15.07 13.80
C ALA A 111 -5.44 14.77 12.33
N HIS A 112 -4.98 15.78 11.57
CA HIS A 112 -4.52 15.63 10.20
C HIS A 112 -3.32 14.68 10.11
N LEU A 113 -2.28 14.88 10.94
CA LEU A 113 -1.12 13.98 11.00
C LEU A 113 -1.53 12.55 11.37
N VAL A 114 -2.36 12.40 12.40
CA VAL A 114 -2.87 11.08 12.85
C VAL A 114 -3.59 10.35 11.72
N ASP A 115 -4.47 11.04 10.98
CA ASP A 115 -5.18 10.46 9.84
C ASP A 115 -4.24 10.01 8.73
N LEU A 116 -3.20 10.81 8.43
CA LEU A 116 -2.20 10.42 7.42
C LEU A 116 -1.40 9.19 7.84
N MET A 117 -1.07 9.05 9.12
CA MET A 117 -0.39 7.85 9.64
C MET A 117 -1.31 6.62 9.59
N ILE A 118 -2.59 6.75 9.95
CA ILE A 118 -3.56 5.66 9.83
C ILE A 118 -3.71 5.23 8.35
N ILE A 119 -3.83 6.18 7.42
CA ILE A 119 -3.89 5.88 5.99
C ILE A 119 -2.63 5.17 5.52
N GLY A 120 -1.45 5.59 5.96
CA GLY A 120 -0.19 4.89 5.71
C GLY A 120 -0.27 3.44 6.15
N ALA A 121 -0.72 3.17 7.38
CA ALA A 121 -0.90 1.82 7.90
C ALA A 121 -1.82 0.95 7.02
N PHE A 122 -2.94 1.49 6.52
CA PHE A 122 -3.83 0.77 5.59
C PHE A 122 -3.21 0.49 4.23
N VAL A 123 -2.43 1.42 3.67
CA VAL A 123 -1.75 1.22 2.38
C VAL A 123 -0.74 0.07 2.50
N GLU A 124 0.12 0.09 3.51
CA GLU A 124 1.15 -0.94 3.74
C GLU A 124 0.52 -2.31 4.10
N ALA A 125 -0.51 -2.32 4.95
CA ALA A 125 -1.23 -3.54 5.31
C ALA A 125 -1.88 -4.18 4.07
N ARG A 126 -2.55 -3.38 3.24
CA ARG A 126 -3.16 -3.88 2.00
C ARG A 126 -2.10 -4.35 1.01
N SER A 127 -0.99 -3.65 0.88
CA SER A 127 0.14 -4.08 0.05
C SER A 127 0.66 -5.45 0.49
N CYS A 128 0.93 -5.62 1.79
CA CYS A 128 1.36 -6.88 2.39
C CYS A 128 0.38 -8.02 2.07
N GLU A 129 -0.92 -7.81 2.29
CA GLU A 129 -1.94 -8.82 2.04
C GLU A 129 -2.07 -9.17 0.55
N ARG A 130 -2.00 -8.18 -0.35
CA ARG A 130 -2.04 -8.40 -1.80
C ARG A 130 -0.81 -9.11 -2.34
N PHE A 131 0.39 -8.78 -1.86
CA PHE A 131 1.60 -9.52 -2.19
C PHE A 131 1.45 -10.99 -1.81
N ALA A 132 0.94 -11.27 -0.60
CA ALA A 132 0.74 -12.64 -0.13
C ALA A 132 -0.31 -13.38 -0.99
N ALA A 133 -1.41 -12.71 -1.33
CA ALA A 133 -2.48 -13.28 -2.14
C ALA A 133 -2.02 -13.63 -3.57
N VAL A 134 -1.30 -12.72 -4.25
CA VAL A 134 -0.93 -12.92 -5.65
C VAL A 134 0.33 -13.77 -5.83
N ALA A 135 1.25 -13.79 -4.87
CA ALA A 135 2.55 -14.46 -5.01
C ALA A 135 2.46 -15.94 -5.40
N ALA A 136 1.45 -16.67 -4.91
CA ALA A 136 1.27 -18.09 -5.22
C ALA A 136 0.89 -18.37 -6.70
N HIS A 137 0.42 -17.35 -7.42
CA HIS A 137 -0.06 -17.44 -8.79
C HIS A 137 0.91 -16.87 -9.82
N LEU A 138 2.05 -16.34 -9.38
CA LEU A 138 3.11 -15.79 -10.23
C LEU A 138 4.24 -16.81 -10.45
N ASP A 139 5.10 -16.54 -11.43
CA ASP A 139 6.31 -17.34 -11.64
C ASP A 139 7.27 -17.31 -10.45
N ASP A 140 8.18 -18.28 -10.39
CA ASP A 140 9.08 -18.48 -9.25
C ASP A 140 9.93 -17.24 -8.87
N GLU A 141 10.32 -16.40 -9.83
CA GLU A 141 11.11 -15.20 -9.53
C GLU A 141 10.23 -14.15 -8.83
N LEU A 142 9.05 -13.88 -9.38
CA LEU A 142 8.10 -12.92 -8.80
C LEU A 142 7.52 -13.41 -7.48
N LYS A 143 7.19 -14.70 -7.37
CA LYS A 143 6.74 -15.31 -6.11
C LYS A 143 7.75 -15.10 -4.99
N ARG A 144 9.03 -15.39 -5.25
CA ARG A 144 10.11 -15.15 -4.27
C ARG A 144 10.25 -13.68 -3.92
N PHE A 145 10.18 -12.80 -4.92
CA PHE A 145 10.29 -11.36 -4.71
C PHE A 145 9.14 -10.80 -3.86
N TYR A 146 7.88 -11.10 -4.19
CA TYR A 146 6.73 -10.63 -3.41
C TYR A 146 6.67 -11.25 -2.02
N THR A 147 7.08 -12.52 -1.86
CA THR A 147 7.22 -13.13 -0.53
C THR A 147 8.30 -12.43 0.31
N PHE A 148 9.38 -11.97 -0.32
CA PHE A 148 10.46 -11.23 0.35
C PHE A 148 9.98 -9.88 0.88
N LEU A 149 9.13 -9.16 0.14
CA LEU A 149 8.59 -7.85 0.56
C LEU A 149 7.65 -7.94 1.76
N LEU A 150 6.96 -9.07 1.98
CA LEU A 150 5.94 -9.16 3.04
C LEU A 150 6.41 -8.68 4.42
N ARG A 151 7.67 -8.95 4.76
CA ARG A 151 8.22 -8.58 6.06
C ARG A 151 8.47 -7.08 6.19
N SER A 152 8.91 -6.40 5.13
CA SER A 152 9.09 -4.94 5.16
C SER A 152 7.73 -4.26 5.24
N GLU A 153 6.76 -4.68 4.42
CA GLU A 153 5.39 -4.14 4.42
C GLU A 153 4.70 -4.28 5.79
N ALA A 154 4.75 -5.47 6.40
CA ALA A 154 4.16 -5.68 7.72
C ALA A 154 4.82 -4.80 8.80
N ARG A 155 6.12 -4.53 8.66
CA ARG A 155 6.84 -3.61 9.55
C ARG A 155 6.45 -2.16 9.28
N HIS A 156 6.32 -1.72 8.03
CA HIS A 156 5.87 -0.37 7.69
C HIS A 156 4.45 -0.10 8.20
N PHE A 157 3.54 -1.06 8.02
CA PHE A 157 2.21 -1.05 8.64
C PHE A 157 2.29 -0.78 10.14
N THR A 158 3.11 -1.55 10.86
CA THR A 158 3.26 -1.44 12.31
C THR A 158 3.86 -0.09 12.71
N HIS A 159 4.85 0.41 11.98
CA HIS A 159 5.46 1.72 12.23
C HIS A 159 4.46 2.86 12.04
N TYR A 160 3.71 2.87 10.93
CA TYR A 160 2.68 3.89 10.70
C TYR A 160 1.60 3.89 11.79
N LEU A 161 1.13 2.71 12.21
CA LEU A 161 0.13 2.62 13.28
C LEU A 161 0.70 3.12 14.62
N GLY A 162 1.95 2.77 14.94
CA GLY A 162 2.62 3.28 16.14
C GLY A 162 2.87 4.79 16.12
N LEU A 163 3.15 5.37 14.94
CA LEU A 163 3.22 6.82 14.76
C LEU A 163 1.85 7.49 14.96
N ALA A 164 0.78 6.88 14.46
CA ALA A 164 -0.58 7.37 14.67
C ALA A 164 -0.94 7.41 16.16
N GLU A 165 -0.67 6.34 16.90
CA GLU A 165 -0.91 6.27 18.35
C GLU A 165 -0.08 7.30 19.12
N ARG A 166 1.19 7.47 18.75
CA ARG A 166 2.12 8.40 19.40
C ARG A 166 1.69 9.86 19.28
N TYR A 167 1.18 10.26 18.12
CA TYR A 167 0.85 11.66 17.83
C TYR A 167 -0.63 11.99 18.07
N SER A 168 -1.41 11.03 18.58
CA SER A 168 -2.81 11.25 18.97
C SER A 168 -2.94 11.55 20.46
N ASP A 169 -3.76 12.54 20.81
CA ASP A 169 -4.11 12.82 22.22
C ASP A 169 -5.24 11.90 22.74
N GLU A 170 -5.88 11.16 21.82
CA GLU A 170 -7.02 10.28 22.08
C GLU A 170 -6.79 8.88 21.49
N PRO A 171 -7.46 7.82 21.98
CA PRO A 171 -7.41 6.50 21.37
C PRO A 171 -7.80 6.54 19.89
N ILE A 172 -6.97 5.97 19.01
CA ILE A 172 -7.21 6.00 17.56
C ILE A 172 -8.21 4.95 17.06
N GLY A 173 -8.72 4.08 17.94
CA GLY A 173 -9.50 2.89 17.58
C GLY A 173 -10.74 3.18 16.73
N GLU A 174 -11.53 4.20 17.12
CA GLU A 174 -12.70 4.62 16.34
C GLU A 174 -12.29 5.14 14.95
N ARG A 175 -11.15 5.84 14.87
CA ARG A 175 -10.67 6.39 13.62
C ARG A 175 -10.13 5.32 12.69
N VAL A 176 -9.44 4.31 13.24
CA VAL A 176 -9.01 3.11 12.51
C VAL A 176 -10.23 2.34 12.00
N ALA A 177 -11.27 2.14 12.83
CA ALA A 177 -12.49 1.47 12.41
C ALA A 177 -13.20 2.21 11.27
N PHE A 178 -13.27 3.54 11.34
CA PHE A 178 -13.78 4.36 10.24
C PHE A 178 -13.01 4.14 8.93
N PHE A 179 -11.67 4.25 8.97
CA PHE A 179 -10.87 4.04 7.75
C PHE A 179 -10.90 2.60 7.26
N ARG A 180 -11.09 1.61 8.15
CA ARG A 180 -11.28 0.22 7.77
C ARG A 180 -12.51 0.04 6.88
N GLU A 181 -13.62 0.70 7.21
CA GLU A 181 -14.84 0.64 6.39
C GLU A 181 -14.66 1.30 5.03
N VAL A 182 -14.01 2.46 4.99
CA VAL A 182 -13.70 3.18 3.73
C VAL A 182 -12.76 2.36 2.85
N GLU A 183 -11.70 1.80 3.44
CA GLU A 183 -10.72 0.95 2.74
C GLU A 183 -11.38 -0.30 2.17
N ALA A 184 -12.17 -1.00 2.99
CA ALA A 184 -12.90 -2.18 2.55
C ALA A 184 -13.82 -1.89 1.37
N ALA A 185 -14.56 -0.78 1.42
CA ALA A 185 -15.41 -0.35 0.32
C ALA A 185 -14.61 -0.08 -0.97
N LEU A 186 -13.43 0.54 -0.88
CA LEU A 186 -12.57 0.81 -2.04
C LEU A 186 -12.03 -0.48 -2.68
N ILE A 187 -11.78 -1.52 -1.88
CA ILE A 187 -11.25 -2.81 -2.30
C ILE A 187 -12.31 -3.72 -2.90
N ASP A 188 -13.51 -3.76 -2.30
CA ASP A 188 -14.58 -4.67 -2.72
C ASP A 188 -15.45 -4.13 -3.86
N GLN A 189 -15.50 -2.81 -4.04
CA GLN A 189 -16.32 -2.22 -5.10
C GLN A 189 -15.71 -2.45 -6.50
N PRO A 190 -16.55 -2.57 -7.54
CA PRO A 190 -16.10 -2.63 -8.92
C PRO A 190 -15.20 -1.45 -9.31
N ASP A 191 -14.21 -1.72 -10.14
CA ASP A 191 -13.24 -0.75 -10.65
C ASP A 191 -13.04 -0.96 -12.16
N THR A 192 -12.83 0.12 -12.89
CA THR A 192 -12.67 0.09 -14.36
C THR A 192 -11.25 -0.22 -14.79
N GLU A 193 -10.29 -0.10 -13.86
CA GLU A 193 -8.86 -0.26 -14.14
C GLU A 193 -8.24 -1.28 -13.18
N MET A 194 -7.33 -2.11 -13.68
CA MET A 194 -6.47 -2.92 -12.82
C MET A 194 -5.25 -2.10 -12.38
N ARG A 195 -5.15 -1.88 -11.07
CA ARG A 195 -4.03 -1.25 -10.36
C ARG A 195 -3.69 -2.05 -9.11
N PHE A 196 -2.49 -1.86 -8.56
CA PHE A 196 -2.02 -2.58 -7.38
C PHE A 196 -2.95 -2.42 -6.18
N HIS A 197 -3.58 -1.24 -6.02
CA HIS A 197 -4.61 -0.97 -5.01
C HIS A 197 -6.02 -0.72 -5.60
N SER A 198 -6.31 -1.14 -6.84
CA SER A 198 -7.68 -1.02 -7.42
C SER A 198 -8.72 -1.84 -6.65
N GLY A 199 -10.00 -1.50 -6.82
CA GLY A 199 -11.11 -2.38 -6.42
C GLY A 199 -11.21 -3.63 -7.31
N VAL A 200 -12.39 -4.25 -7.42
CA VAL A 200 -12.59 -5.45 -8.25
C VAL A 200 -12.63 -5.06 -9.73
N PRO A 201 -11.63 -5.42 -10.57
CA PRO A 201 -11.63 -4.99 -11.96
C PRO A 201 -12.79 -5.61 -12.73
N ILE A 202 -13.60 -4.77 -13.37
CA ILE A 202 -14.69 -5.23 -14.24
C ILE A 202 -14.04 -5.76 -15.53
N PRO A 203 -14.39 -6.99 -15.99
CA PRO A 203 -13.93 -7.50 -17.26
C PRO A 203 -14.24 -6.49 -18.37
N GLN A 204 -13.22 -5.99 -19.07
CA GLN A 204 -13.47 -5.19 -20.27
C GLN A 204 -14.12 -6.10 -21.31
N VAL A 205 -15.37 -5.80 -21.64
CA VAL A 205 -16.03 -6.42 -22.80
C VAL A 205 -15.24 -5.94 -24.01
N ALA A 206 -14.58 -6.86 -24.71
CA ALA A 206 -13.90 -6.55 -25.96
C ALA A 206 -14.92 -5.93 -26.92
N ALA A 207 -14.67 -4.68 -27.33
CA ALA A 207 -15.40 -4.01 -28.40
C ALA A 207 -14.92 -4.50 -29.76
#